data_AF-A0A2T0FI68-F1
#
_entry.id   AF-A0A2T0FI68-F1
#
_cell.length_a   1.000
_cell.length_b   1.000
_cell.length_c   1.000
_cell.angle_alpha   90.00
_cell.angle_beta   90.00
_cell.angle_gamma   90.00
#
_symmetry.space_group_name_H-M   'P 1'
#
loop_
_entity.id
_entity.type
_entity.pdbx_description
1 polymer ?
#
loop_
_entity_poly.entity_id
_entity_poly.type
_entity_poly.pdbx_seq_one_letter_code
_entity_poly.pdbx_strand_id
1 'polypeptide(L)'
;MPPVQRIPQGQHEPSILEKMKMGAIMGATAGTIIGVMFGGISIYQNGPGPNGYMRTMGQFIGGSAAMFGLFMSIGSMIRSEGRSPEEWRMMYQASLQRGIKRD
;
A
#
# COMPACT_ATOMS: atom_id res chain seq x y z
N MET A 1 -19.36 27.64 -11.34
CA MET A 1 -18.30 26.86 -10.66
C MET A 1 -17.11 26.74 -11.61
N PRO A 2 -15.88 27.03 -11.15
CA PRO A 2 -14.70 27.05 -12.02
C PRO A 2 -14.42 25.65 -12.59
N PRO A 3 -13.88 25.54 -13.82
CA PRO A 3 -13.58 24.25 -14.43
C PRO A 3 -12.49 23.57 -13.62
N VAL A 4 -12.81 22.39 -13.07
CA VAL A 4 -11.81 21.49 -12.49
C VAL A 4 -10.80 21.23 -13.60
N GLN A 5 -9.59 21.77 -13.45
CA GLN A 5 -8.49 21.54 -14.37
C GLN A 5 -8.31 20.02 -14.48
N ARG A 6 -8.54 19.50 -15.69
CA ARG A 6 -8.16 18.14 -16.05
C ARG A 6 -6.64 18.08 -15.95
N ILE A 7 -6.12 17.67 -14.79
CA ILE A 7 -4.76 17.16 -14.74
C ILE A 7 -4.79 15.95 -15.68
N PRO A 8 -4.04 15.94 -16.79
CA PRO A 8 -3.92 14.77 -17.64
C PRO A 8 -3.04 13.77 -16.90
N GLN A 9 -3.59 13.16 -15.86
CA GLN A 9 -2.95 12.06 -15.18
C GLN A 9 -3.27 10.83 -16.02
N GLY A 10 -2.40 10.58 -17.00
CA GLY A 10 -2.23 9.27 -17.62
C GLY A 10 -1.76 8.29 -16.56
N GLN A 11 -2.61 8.02 -15.57
CA GLN A 11 -2.39 7.01 -14.57
C GLN A 11 -2.65 5.70 -15.29
N HIS A 12 -1.58 5.15 -15.88
CA HIS A 12 -1.47 3.73 -16.17
C HIS A 12 -2.16 3.00 -15.04
N GLU A 13 -3.22 2.26 -15.36
CA GLU A 13 -3.80 1.32 -14.43
C GLU A 13 -2.63 0.42 -13.99
N PRO A 14 -2.19 0.51 -12.71
CA PRO A 14 -0.93 -0.10 -12.35
C PRO A 14 -1.06 -1.59 -12.59
N SER A 15 -0.13 -2.16 -13.34
CA SER A 15 -0.12 -3.60 -13.64
C SER A 15 -0.23 -4.41 -12.34
N ILE A 16 -0.73 -5.63 -12.41
CA ILE A 16 -0.84 -6.54 -11.25
C ILE A 16 0.50 -6.62 -10.49
N LEU A 17 1.61 -6.61 -11.23
CA LEU A 17 2.97 -6.55 -10.68
C LEU A 17 3.30 -5.20 -10.00
N GLU A 18 2.81 -4.09 -10.53
CA GLU A 18 2.99 -2.76 -9.93
C GLU A 18 2.15 -2.58 -8.67
N LYS A 19 0.94 -3.13 -8.64
CA LYS A 19 0.09 -3.17 -7.43
C LYS A 19 0.71 -4.08 -6.37
N MET A 20 1.22 -5.25 -6.76
CA MET A 20 1.97 -6.14 -5.89
C MET A 20 3.20 -5.42 -5.30
N LYS A 21 3.99 -4.74 -6.13
CA LYS A 21 5.14 -3.92 -5.70
C LYS A 21 4.74 -2.81 -4.73
N MET A 22 3.65 -2.08 -4.99
CA MET A 22 3.16 -1.05 -4.07
C MET A 22 2.77 -1.62 -2.71
N GLY A 23 2.07 -2.76 -2.71
CA GLY A 23 1.73 -3.50 -1.49
C GLY A 23 2.98 -3.94 -0.73
N ALA A 24 3.97 -4.48 -1.44
CA ALA A 24 5.24 -4.90 -0.86
C ALA A 24 6.01 -3.72 -0.22
N ILE A 25 6.14 -2.59 -0.92
CA ILE A 25 6.86 -1.42 -0.40
C ILE A 25 6.15 -0.82 0.81
N MET A 26 4.84 -0.62 0.74
CA MET A 26 4.08 -0.09 1.87
C MET A 26 4.14 -1.04 3.08
N GLY A 27 3.93 -2.34 2.83
CA GLY A 27 3.99 -3.36 3.87
C GLY A 27 5.37 -3.47 4.51
N ALA A 28 6.43 -3.49 3.71
CA ALA A 28 7.80 -3.54 4.22
C ALA A 28 8.15 -2.30 5.05
N THR A 29 7.68 -1.11 4.64
CA THR A 29 7.91 0.14 5.38
C THR A 29 7.21 0.12 6.74
N ALA A 30 5.92 -0.23 6.77
CA ALA A 30 5.18 -0.39 8.02
C ALA A 30 5.79 -1.48 8.90
N GLY A 31 6.12 -2.64 8.33
CA GLY A 31 6.78 -3.73 9.03
C GLY A 31 8.12 -3.33 9.63
N THR A 32 8.92 -2.51 8.95
CA THR A 32 10.18 -1.99 9.48
C THR A 32 9.96 -1.13 10.73
N ILE A 33 8.99 -0.21 10.69
CA ILE A 33 8.67 0.66 11.85
C ILE A 33 8.19 -0.17 13.05
N ILE A 34 7.29 -1.13 12.80
CA ILE A 34 6.80 -2.05 13.83
C ILE A 34 7.94 -2.91 14.38
N GLY A 35 8.85 -3.39 13.53
CA GLY A 35 10.02 -4.16 13.94
C GLY A 35 11.00 -3.35 14.79
N VAL A 36 11.18 -2.06 14.49
CA VAL A 36 11.98 -1.15 15.33
C VAL A 36 11.29 -0.94 16.69
N MET A 37 9.98 -0.70 16.72
CA MET A 37 9.26 -0.51 17.98
C MET A 37 9.27 -1.76 18.85
N PHE A 38 8.81 -2.90 18.33
CA PHE A 38 8.76 -4.14 19.10
C PHE A 38 10.14 -4.72 19.38
N GLY A 39 11.10 -4.59 18.45
CA GLY A 39 12.49 -4.96 18.67
C GLY A 39 13.15 -4.11 19.75
N GLY A 40 12.91 -2.79 19.75
CA GLY A 40 13.40 -1.89 20.79
C GLY A 40 12.82 -2.20 22.16
N ILE A 41 11.50 -2.43 22.25
CA ILE A 41 10.83 -2.82 23.50
C ILE A 41 11.34 -4.19 23.98
N SER A 42 11.47 -5.17 23.09
CA SER A 42 11.97 -6.51 23.43
C SER A 42 13.39 -6.46 24.00
N ILE A 43 14.27 -5.64 23.41
CA ILE A 43 15.63 -5.44 23.89
C ILE A 43 15.63 -4.69 25.23
N TYR A 44 14.77 -3.69 25.40
CA TYR A 44 14.68 -2.94 26.64
C TYR A 44 14.19 -3.79 27.81
N GLN A 45 13.24 -4.70 27.57
CA GLN A 45 12.65 -5.55 28.61
C GLN A 45 13.46 -6.82 28.88
N ASN A 46 13.92 -7.51 27.84
CA ASN A 46 14.55 -8.84 27.95
C ASN A 46 16.05 -8.82 27.68
N GLY A 47 16.62 -7.64 27.36
CA GLY A 47 18.00 -7.51 26.92
C GLY A 47 18.20 -7.95 25.47
N PRO A 48 19.39 -7.70 24.90
CA PRO A 48 19.76 -8.06 23.53
C PRO A 48 19.85 -9.57 23.25
N GLY A 49 19.76 -10.41 24.29
CA GLY A 49 20.00 -11.85 24.19
C GLY A 49 21.44 -12.21 23.77
N PRO A 50 21.74 -13.51 23.62
CA PRO A 50 23.09 -13.98 23.27
C PRO A 50 23.53 -13.59 21.85
N ASN A 51 22.60 -13.14 21.00
CA ASN A 51 22.87 -12.72 19.63
C ASN A 51 23.28 -11.24 19.51
N GLY A 52 23.23 -10.46 20.59
CA GLY A 52 23.59 -9.04 20.60
C GLY A 52 22.49 -8.12 20.02
N TYR A 53 22.63 -6.82 20.31
CA TYR A 53 21.61 -5.80 19.99
C TYR A 53 21.23 -5.76 18.51
N MET A 54 22.23 -5.75 17.62
CA MET A 54 22.02 -5.57 16.18
C MET A 54 21.34 -6.77 15.52
N ARG A 55 21.64 -8.00 15.98
CA ARG A 55 21.05 -9.22 15.40
C ARG A 55 19.62 -9.41 15.87
N THR A 56 19.33 -9.14 17.14
CA THR A 56 17.97 -9.20 17.67
C THR A 56 17.09 -8.12 17.03
N MET A 57 17.57 -6.87 16.91
CA MET A 57 16.90 -5.81 16.14
C MET A 57 16.66 -6.23 14.69
N GLY A 58 17.70 -6.75 14.02
CA GLY A 58 17.62 -7.19 12.64
C GLY A 58 16.62 -8.33 12.43
N GLN A 59 16.47 -9.23 13.39
CA GLN A 59 15.46 -10.30 13.34
C GLN A 59 14.04 -9.77 13.47
N PHE A 60 13.80 -8.81 14.38
CA PHE A 60 12.51 -8.17 14.50
C PHE A 60 12.16 -7.38 13.25
N ILE A 61 13.05 -6.48 12.81
CA ILE A 61 12.86 -5.66 11.60
C ILE A 61 12.70 -6.52 10.37
N GLY A 62 13.60 -7.48 10.16
CA GLY A 62 13.57 -8.36 8.99
C GLY A 62 12.33 -9.26 8.98
N GLY A 63 11.98 -9.84 10.13
CA GLY A 63 10.79 -10.69 10.28
C GLY A 63 9.49 -9.93 10.06
N SER A 64 9.33 -8.75 10.65
CA SER A 64 8.13 -7.93 10.48
C SER A 64 8.05 -7.30 9.10
N ALA A 65 9.14 -6.78 8.53
CA ALA A 65 9.16 -6.24 7.17
C ALA A 65 8.82 -7.32 6.13
N ALA A 66 9.33 -8.54 6.30
CA ALA A 66 9.02 -9.66 5.41
C ALA A 66 7.53 -10.04 5.47
N MET A 67 6.96 -10.21 6.66
CA MET A 67 5.56 -10.62 6.80
C MET A 67 4.58 -9.55 6.32
N PHE A 68 4.75 -8.30 6.78
CA PHE A 68 3.88 -7.21 6.33
C PHE A 68 4.04 -6.91 4.85
N GLY A 69 5.28 -6.99 4.32
CA GLY A 69 5.54 -6.87 2.89
C GLY A 69 4.85 -7.96 2.08
N LEU A 70 4.97 -9.23 2.47
CA LEU A 70 4.36 -10.36 1.78
C LEU A 70 2.83 -10.30 1.81
N PHE A 71 2.23 -10.09 2.99
CA PHE A 71 0.77 -10.04 3.12
C PHE A 71 0.16 -8.86 2.37
N MET A 72 0.77 -7.68 2.45
CA MET A 72 0.26 -6.51 1.72
C MET A 72 0.49 -6.62 0.21
N SER A 73 1.57 -7.27 -0.22
CA SER A 73 1.87 -7.57 -1.63
C SER A 73 0.84 -8.50 -2.27
N ILE A 74 0.50 -9.61 -1.60
CA ILE A 74 -0.54 -10.54 -2.07
C ILE A 74 -1.93 -9.91 -1.92
N GLY A 75 -2.18 -9.21 -0.81
CA GLY A 75 -3.44 -8.50 -0.58
C GLY A 75 -3.73 -7.43 -1.63
N SER A 76 -2.71 -6.70 -2.10
CA SER A 76 -2.88 -5.70 -3.17
C SER A 76 -3.12 -6.34 -4.53
N MET A 77 -2.59 -7.55 -4.78
CA MET A 77 -2.88 -8.34 -5.98
C MET A 77 -4.36 -8.78 -5.99
N ILE A 78 -4.85 -9.40 -4.91
CA ILE A 78 -6.22 -9.93 -4.85
C ILE A 78 -7.26 -8.79 -4.79
N ARG A 79 -6.98 -7.69 -4.09
CA ARG A 79 -7.90 -6.53 -4.01
C ARG A 79 -8.05 -5.81 -5.35
N SER A 80 -7.14 -6.02 -6.29
CA SER A 80 -7.09 -5.26 -7.54
C SER A 80 -8.20 -5.57 -8.54
N GLU A 81 -8.98 -6.64 -8.34
CA GLU A 81 -10.14 -6.99 -9.16
C GLU A 81 -11.42 -6.20 -8.80
N GLY A 82 -11.39 -5.41 -7.72
CA GLY A 82 -12.49 -4.52 -7.35
C GLY A 82 -12.46 -3.22 -8.17
N ARG A 83 -13.44 -3.06 -9.07
CA ARG A 83 -13.74 -1.86 -9.88
C ARG A 83 -13.30 -0.57 -9.17
N SER A 84 -12.39 0.17 -9.82
CA SER A 84 -11.79 1.36 -9.25
C SER A 84 -12.83 2.47 -9.02
N PRO A 85 -12.70 3.31 -7.96
CA PRO A 85 -13.57 4.49 -7.75
C PRO A 85 -13.56 5.46 -8.94
N GLU A 86 -12.47 5.44 -9.72
CA GLU A 86 -12.29 6.20 -10.94
C GLU A 86 -13.32 5.83 -12.01
N GLU A 87 -13.58 4.52 -12.21
CA GLU A 87 -14.57 4.03 -13.17
C GLU A 87 -15.99 4.49 -12.82
N TRP A 88 -16.34 4.49 -11.54
CA TRP A 88 -17.65 5.00 -11.07
C TRP A 88 -17.83 6.48 -11.36
N ARG A 89 -16.76 7.27 -11.18
CA ARG A 89 -16.76 8.71 -11.49
C ARG A 89 -16.85 8.97 -12.99
N MET A 90 -16.18 8.17 -13.81
CA MET A 90 -16.28 8.26 -15.28
C MET A 90 -17.67 7.84 -15.77
N MET A 91 -18.28 6.80 -15.18
CA MET A 91 -19.66 6.39 -15.49
C MET A 91 -20.66 7.49 -15.12
N TYR A 92 -20.51 8.09 -13.94
CA TYR A 92 -21.38 9.18 -13.49
C TYR A 92 -21.25 10.43 -14.37
N GLN A 93 -20.04 10.81 -14.76
CA GLN A 93 -19.84 11.91 -15.72
C GLN A 93 -20.37 11.59 -17.12
N ALA A 94 -20.22 10.34 -17.58
CA ALA A 94 -20.75 9.90 -18.87
C ALA A 94 -22.28 9.85 -18.88
N SER A 95 -22.93 9.48 -17.77
CA SER A 95 -24.39 9.55 -17.65
C SER A 95 -24.91 10.99 -17.65
N LEU A 96 -24.20 11.92 -17.01
CA LEU A 96 -24.56 13.34 -17.04
C LEU A 96 -24.41 13.94 -18.45
N GLN A 97 -23.35 13.60 -19.19
CA GLN A 97 -23.18 14.06 -20.57
C GLN A 97 -24.23 13.50 -21.53
N ARG A 98 -24.73 12.28 -21.31
CA ARG A 98 -25.79 11.69 -22.14
C ARG A 98 -27.18 12.26 -21.82
N GLY A 99 -27.41 12.74 -20.60
CA GLY A 99 -28.63 13.47 -20.26
C GLY A 99 -28.74 14.82 -20.97
N ILE A 100 -27.63 15.56 -21.08
CA ILE A 100 -27.60 16.91 -21.68
C ILE A 100 -27.75 16.91 -23.21
N LYS A 101 -27.45 15.81 -23.89
CA LYS A 101 -27.55 15.70 -25.37
C LYS A 101 -28.93 15.21 -25.87
N ARG A 102 -29.87 14.96 -24.96
CA ARG A 102 -31.21 14.43 -25.29
C ARG A 102 -32.30 15.50 -25.34
N ASP A 103 -31.95 16.75 -25.03
CA ASP A 103 -32.78 17.95 -25.19
C ASP A 103 -32.25 18.79 -26.37
#